data_AF-A0A2D6NVU7-F1
#
_entry.id   AF-A0A2D6NVU7-F1
#
_cell.length_a   1.000
_cell.length_b   1.000
_cell.length_c   1.000
_cell.angle_alpha   90.00
_cell.angle_beta   90.00
_cell.angle_gamma   90.00
#
_symmetry.space_group_name_H-M   'P 1'
#
loop_
_entity.id
_entity.type
_entity.pdbx_description
1 polymer ?
#
loop_
_entity_poly.entity_id
_entity_poly.type
_entity_poly.pdbx_seq_one_letter_code
_entity_poly.pdbx_strand_id
1 'polypeptide(L)'
;MILVFAIKRGGEFALILHYNVLYGADIFGQHHELYSLPISGLVILGVNSILGFFSFKQKQFLLNYILLGTAVLAQVFLLISGIALVIINK
;
A
#
# COMPACT_ATOMS: atom_id res chain seq x y z
N MET A 1 6.96 11.15 9.79
CA MET A 1 6.95 11.82 8.47
C MET A 1 8.19 11.38 7.69
N ILE A 2 8.26 10.12 7.24
CA ILE A 2 9.43 9.54 6.55
C ILE A 2 8.96 8.63 5.39
N LEU A 3 8.04 9.09 4.53
CA LEU A 3 7.53 8.28 3.42
C LEU A 3 7.31 9.05 2.11
N VAL A 4 8.13 10.07 1.83
CA VAL A 4 7.94 10.91 0.63
C VAL A 4 9.12 10.89 -0.36
N PHE A 5 10.25 10.25 -0.06
CA PHE A 5 11.48 10.47 -0.86
C PHE A 5 11.80 9.47 -1.99
N ALA A 6 10.85 8.66 -2.45
CA ALA A 6 11.08 7.72 -3.56
C ALA A 6 10.28 8.01 -4.85
N ILE A 7 9.70 9.20 -5.00
CA ILE A 7 9.07 9.59 -6.28
C ILE A 7 10.13 10.29 -7.14
N LYS A 8 10.85 9.49 -7.93
CA LYS A 8 11.74 9.99 -8.99
C LYS A 8 10.87 10.66 -10.05
N ARG A 9 10.87 12.00 -10.11
CA ARG A 9 10.17 12.80 -11.13
C ARG A 9 10.62 12.35 -12.52
N GLY A 10 9.71 11.78 -13.30
CA GLY A 10 9.90 11.55 -14.73
C GLY A 10 9.86 12.87 -15.49
N GLY A 11 10.98 13.27 -16.08
CA GLY A 11 11.00 14.24 -17.16
C GLY A 11 10.40 13.61 -18.43
N GLU A 12 9.91 14.48 -19.32
CA GLU A 12 9.18 14.25 -20.57
C GLU A 12 9.91 13.42 -21.64
N PHE A 13 10.57 12.33 -21.28
CA PHE A 13 11.15 11.37 -22.21
C PHE A 13 10.91 9.95 -21.68
N ALA A 14 10.25 9.13 -22.49
CA ALA A 14 10.02 7.72 -22.23
C ALA A 14 11.38 7.01 -22.03
N LEU A 15 11.79 6.89 -20.77
CA LEU A 15 13.00 6.18 -20.39
C LEU A 15 12.68 4.69 -20.42
N ILE A 16 12.96 4.04 -21.55
CA ILE A 16 12.90 2.57 -21.67
C ILE A 16 13.89 2.00 -20.65
N LEU A 17 13.39 1.50 -19.52
CA LEU A 17 14.23 1.14 -18.38
C LEU A 17 14.74 -0.31 -18.42
N HIS A 18 14.13 -1.19 -19.22
CA HIS A 18 14.66 -2.52 -19.55
C HIS A 18 14.08 -3.01 -20.89
N TYR A 19 14.94 -3.45 -21.81
CA TYR A 19 14.56 -4.20 -23.00
C TYR A 19 14.98 -5.65 -22.81
N ASN A 20 14.02 -6.57 -22.67
CA ASN A 20 14.29 -8.00 -22.58
C ASN A 20 13.96 -8.65 -23.93
N VAL A 21 14.95 -9.28 -24.56
CA VAL A 21 14.84 -9.88 -25.90
C VAL A 21 13.79 -11.00 -25.95
N LEU A 22 13.48 -11.63 -24.82
CA LEU A 22 12.48 -12.71 -24.73
C LEU A 22 11.05 -12.22 -24.45
N TYR A 23 10.86 -11.03 -23.88
CA TYR A 23 9.56 -10.56 -23.36
C TYR A 23 9.10 -9.19 -23.90
N GLY A 24 9.93 -8.49 -24.68
CA GLY A 24 9.58 -7.17 -25.24
C GLY A 24 9.70 -6.02 -24.23
N ALA A 25 9.12 -4.86 -24.57
CA ALA A 25 8.98 -3.76 -23.63
C ALA A 25 7.98 -4.17 -22.55
N ASP A 26 8.49 -4.54 -21.38
CA ASP A 26 7.66 -4.90 -20.25
C ASP A 26 6.98 -3.62 -19.76
N ILE A 27 5.74 -3.41 -20.18
CA ILE A 27 4.86 -2.39 -19.63
C ILE A 27 4.48 -2.93 -18.24
N PHE A 28 5.42 -2.88 -17.30
CA PHE A 28 5.10 -2.97 -15.89
C PHE A 28 3.99 -1.95 -15.66
N GLY A 29 2.86 -2.46 -15.17
CA GLY A 29 1.54 -1.84 -15.27
C GLY A 29 1.51 -0.33 -15.01
N GLN A 30 0.51 0.32 -15.59
CA GLN A 30 0.36 1.77 -15.56
C GLN A 30 0.71 2.33 -14.18
N HIS A 31 1.48 3.43 -14.10
CA HIS A 31 2.00 4.05 -12.87
C HIS A 31 1.02 4.17 -11.69
N HIS A 32 -0.29 4.12 -11.95
CA HIS A 32 -1.34 4.09 -10.95
C HIS A 32 -1.39 2.79 -10.12
N GLU A 33 -0.94 1.65 -10.67
CA GLU A 33 -0.99 0.34 -10.01
C GLU A 33 -0.07 0.27 -8.78
N LEU A 34 1.02 1.05 -8.77
CA LEU A 34 1.90 1.22 -7.62
C LEU A 34 1.19 1.84 -6.40
N TYR A 35 0.12 2.61 -6.63
CA TYR A 35 -0.66 3.23 -5.55
C TYR A 35 -1.77 2.33 -5.01
N SER A 36 -2.06 1.19 -5.64
CA SER A 36 -3.10 0.26 -5.18
C SER A 36 -2.85 -0.24 -3.75
N LEU A 37 -1.59 -0.60 -3.46
CA LEU A 37 -1.17 -1.11 -2.16
C LEU A 37 -1.29 -0.06 -1.05
N PRO A 38 -0.71 1.17 -1.15
CA PRO A 38 -0.90 2.18 -0.12
C PRO A 38 -2.36 2.66 0.01
N ILE A 39 -3.12 2.73 -1.09
CA ILE A 39 -4.55 3.11 -1.04
C ILE A 39 -5.35 2.07 -0.26
N SER A 40 -5.15 0.77 -0.54
CA SER A 40 -5.83 -0.29 0.21
C SER A 40 -5.50 -0.24 1.72
N GLY A 41 -4.25 0.06 2.08
CA GLY A 41 -3.85 0.28 3.46
C GLY A 41 -4.57 1.45 4.12
N LEU A 42 -4.69 2.58 3.44
CA LEU A 42 -5.43 3.74 3.95
C LEU A 42 -6.92 3.44 4.12
N VAL A 43 -7.53 2.73 3.18
CA VAL A 43 -8.94 2.32 3.25
C VAL A 43 -9.18 1.41 4.45
N ILE A 44 -8.36 0.36 4.63
CA ILE A 44 -8.49 -0.58 5.75
C ILE A 44 -8.33 0.16 7.08
N LEU A 45 -7.34 1.04 7.20
CA LEU A 45 -7.12 1.82 8.41
C LEU A 45 -8.28 2.77 8.69
N GLY A 46 -8.76 3.48 7.67
CA GLY A 46 -9.89 4.41 7.80
C GLY A 46 -11.16 3.69 8.24
N VAL A 47 -11.53 2.60 7.57
CA VAL A 47 -12.73 1.81 7.90
C VAL A 47 -12.65 1.25 9.32
N ASN A 48 -11.54 0.60 9.70
CA ASN A 48 -11.40 0.05 11.05
C ASN A 48 -11.39 1.15 12.13
N SER A 49 -10.81 2.31 11.84
CA SER A 49 -10.79 3.44 12.78
C SER A 49 -12.18 4.04 12.98
N ILE A 50 -12.95 4.20 11.90
CA ILE A 50 -14.34 4.69 11.94
C ILE A 50 -15.21 3.70 12.72
N LEU A 51 -15.14 2.41 12.38
CA LEU A 51 -15.89 1.36 13.09
C LEU A 51 -15.46 1.25 14.55
N GLY A 52 -14.17 1.34 14.85
CA GLY A 52 -13.63 1.33 16.21
C GLY A 52 -14.15 2.50 17.03
N PHE A 53 -14.17 3.71 16.46
CA PHE A 53 -14.74 4.90 17.12
C PHE A 53 -16.23 4.73 17.47
N PHE A 54 -17.04 4.21 16.55
CA PHE A 54 -18.44 3.91 16.84
C PHE A 54 -18.61 2.81 17.90
N SER A 55 -17.78 1.76 17.83
CA SER A 55 -17.79 0.65 18.80
C SER A 55 -17.40 1.11 20.20
N PHE A 56 -16.43 2.02 20.30
CA PHE A 56 -16.01 2.64 21.56
C PHE A 56 -17.14 3.48 22.17
N LYS A 57 -17.85 4.28 21.35
CA LYS A 57 -19.04 5.03 21.80
C LYS A 57 -20.15 4.13 22.33
N GLN A 58 -20.31 2.94 21.76
CA GLN A 58 -21.29 1.94 22.19
C GLN A 58 -20.79 1.08 23.39
N LYS A 59 -19.62 1.40 23.97
CA LYS A 59 -18.96 0.65 25.06
C LYS A 59 -18.64 -0.81 24.69
N GLN A 60 -18.57 -1.12 23.41
CA GLN A 60 -18.19 -2.45 22.90
C GLN A 60 -16.67 -2.58 22.83
N PHE A 61 -16.03 -2.63 24.00
CA PHE A 61 -14.57 -2.63 24.09
C PHE A 61 -13.92 -3.81 23.37
N LEU A 62 -14.51 -5.01 23.48
CA LEU A 62 -14.00 -6.20 22.79
C LEU A 62 -13.96 -6.01 21.27
N LEU A 63 -15.04 -5.51 20.69
CA LEU A 63 -15.14 -5.23 19.26
C LEU A 63 -14.10 -4.18 18.82
N ASN A 64 -13.93 -3.12 19.63
CA ASN A 64 -12.93 -2.09 19.38
C ASN A 64 -11.49 -2.64 19.38
N TYR A 65 -11.14 -3.52 20.33
CA TYR A 65 -9.82 -4.15 20.36
C TYR A 65 -9.58 -5.06 19.16
N ILE A 66 -10.61 -5.81 18.71
CA ILE A 66 -10.53 -6.65 17.51
C ILE A 66 -10.33 -5.78 16.26
N LEU A 67 -11.09 -4.69 16.12
CA LEU A 67 -10.95 -3.75 14.99
C LEU A 67 -9.56 -3.09 14.95
N LEU A 68 -9.03 -2.67 16.09
CA LEU A 68 -7.67 -2.14 16.18
C LEU A 68 -6.61 -3.20 15.86
N GLY A 69 -6.76 -4.40 16.43
CA GLY A 69 -5.82 -5.51 16.19
C GLY A 69 -5.79 -5.93 14.73
N THR A 70 -6.94 -6.06 14.09
CA THR A 70 -7.05 -6.38 12.66
C THR A 70 -6.49 -5.27 11.77
N ALA A 71 -6.70 -3.99 12.12
CA ALA A 71 -6.10 -2.87 11.41
C ALA A 71 -4.57 -2.92 11.46
N VAL A 72 -3.99 -3.14 12.64
CA VAL A 72 -2.53 -3.24 12.81
C VAL A 72 -1.98 -4.42 12.02
N LEU A 73 -2.62 -5.59 12.14
CA LEU A 73 -2.20 -6.80 11.44
C LEU A 73 -2.25 -6.62 9.92
N ALA A 74 -3.28 -5.98 9.39
CA ALA A 74 -3.36 -5.65 7.96
C ALA A 74 -2.23 -4.70 7.52
N GLN A 75 -1.90 -3.68 8.31
CA GLN A 75 -0.77 -2.79 7.99
C GLN A 75 0.57 -3.52 7.96
N VAL A 76 0.78 -4.48 8.87
CA VAL A 76 2.00 -5.31 8.87
C VAL A 76 2.10 -6.13 7.59
N PHE A 77 1.02 -6.79 7.18
CA PHE A 77 1.01 -7.56 5.93
C PHE A 77 1.25 -6.68 4.71
N LEU A 78 0.61 -5.50 4.64
CA LEU A 78 0.82 -4.57 3.53
C LEU A 78 2.24 -4.02 3.48
N LEU A 79 2.87 -3.80 4.63
CA LEU A 79 4.27 -3.39 4.71
C LEU A 79 5.19 -4.50 4.20
N ILE A 80 4.95 -5.75 4.58
CA ILE A 80 5.69 -6.92 4.06
C ILE A 80 5.50 -7.02 2.55
N SER A 81 4.28 -6.90 2.04
CA SER A 81 3.99 -6.89 0.61
C SER A 81 4.73 -5.77 -0.12
N GLY A 82 4.76 -4.56 0.45
CA GLY A 82 5.46 -3.42 -0.14
C GLY A 82 6.97 -3.63 -0.20
N ILE A 83 7.58 -4.18 0.86
CA ILE A 83 9.00 -4.54 0.87
C ILE A 83 9.29 -5.63 -0.16
N ALA A 84 8.48 -6.68 -0.22
CA ALA A 84 8.64 -7.76 -1.18
C ALA A 84 8.58 -7.24 -2.62
N LEU A 85 7.65 -6.34 -2.92
CA LEU A 85 7.50 -5.74 -4.24
C LEU A 85 8.72 -4.90 -4.63
N VAL A 86 9.31 -4.16 -3.69
CA VAL A 86 10.57 -3.43 -3.90
C VAL A 86 11.75 -4.37 -4.12
N ILE A 87 11.82 -5.50 -3.38
CA ILE A 87 12.90 -6.47 -3.53
C ILE A 87 12.83 -7.20 -4.88
N ILE A 88 11.63 -7.59 -5.31
CA ILE A 88 11.43 -8.33 -6.58
C ILE A 88 11.67 -7.44 -7.80
N ASN A 89 11.28 -6.16 -7.71
CA ASN A 89 11.39 -5.22 -8.83
C ASN A 89 12.74 -4.47 -8.87
N LYS A 90 13.75 -4.96 -8.14
CA LYS A 90 15.10 -4.42 -8.11
C LYS A 90 16.06 -5.38 -8.78
#